data_AF-A6HYH9-F1
#
_entry.id   AF-A6HYH9-F1
#
_cell.length_a   1.000
_cell.length_b   1.000
_cell.length_c   1.000
_cell.angle_alpha   90.00
_cell.angle_beta   90.00
_cell.angle_gamma   90.00
#
_symmetry.space_group_name_H-M   'P 1'
#
loop_
_entity.id
_entity.type
_entity.pdbx_description
1 polymer ?
#
loop_
_entity_poly.entity_id
_entity_poly.type
_entity_poly.pdbx_seq_one_letter_code
_entity_poly.pdbx_strand_id
1 'polypeptide(L)'
;MTGVRGPGESRDTAMAMEQDIFDAVVMADERFHGEGYQEGYEEGSSLGIVEGKQYGVLHGAKIGSEIGCYRGFALAWKCLLHSGAGEKESRKMKVVEALITLLQDFPYDDPTYEKLHEDLERIRGKFRQGLQTILVMSSCHPEDITGV
;
A
#
# COMPACT_ATOMS: atom_id res chain seq x y z
N MET A 1 64.21 -16.08 -46.40
CA MET A 1 64.47 -15.58 -45.04
C MET A 1 63.44 -16.20 -44.10
N THR A 2 63.74 -17.38 -43.58
CA THR A 2 62.90 -18.09 -42.60
C THR A 2 63.29 -17.63 -41.21
N GLY A 3 62.45 -16.81 -40.58
CA GLY A 3 62.61 -16.39 -39.19
C GLY A 3 62.34 -17.57 -38.26
N VAL A 4 63.37 -17.99 -37.54
CA VAL A 4 63.31 -19.04 -36.51
C VAL A 4 62.48 -18.50 -35.33
N ARG A 5 61.31 -19.08 -35.11
CA ARG A 5 60.48 -18.83 -33.92
C ARG A 5 61.23 -19.37 -32.70
N GLY A 6 61.68 -18.47 -31.82
CA GLY A 6 62.44 -18.82 -30.63
C GLY A 6 61.59 -19.56 -29.57
N PRO A 7 62.20 -20.33 -28.65
CA PRO A 7 61.49 -21.18 -27.68
C PRO A 7 60.88 -20.43 -26.47
N GLY A 8 60.74 -19.10 -26.53
CA GLY A 8 60.35 -18.25 -25.40
C GLY A 8 58.84 -18.11 -25.19
N GLU A 9 58.04 -18.23 -26.25
CA GLU A 9 56.62 -17.84 -26.23
C GLU A 9 55.71 -18.83 -25.47
N SER A 10 56.11 -20.10 -25.36
CA SER A 10 55.38 -21.12 -24.60
C SER A 10 55.64 -21.09 -23.09
N ARG A 11 56.75 -20.49 -22.64
CA ARG A 11 57.07 -20.38 -21.21
C ARG A 11 56.36 -19.19 -20.59
N ASP A 12 56.29 -18.07 -21.27
CA ASP A 12 55.63 -16.85 -20.75
C ASP A 12 54.11 -17.03 -20.65
N THR A 13 53.50 -17.74 -21.61
CA THR A 13 52.07 -18.11 -21.56
C THR A 13 51.76 -19.18 -20.52
N ALA A 14 52.63 -20.19 -20.35
CA ALA A 14 52.49 -21.16 -19.27
C ALA A 14 52.62 -20.51 -17.89
N MET A 15 53.59 -19.60 -17.71
CA MET A 15 53.78 -18.84 -16.46
C MET A 15 52.63 -17.87 -16.18
N ALA A 16 52.06 -17.24 -17.21
CA ALA A 16 50.87 -16.40 -17.06
C ALA A 16 49.63 -17.22 -16.70
N MET A 17 49.45 -18.40 -17.30
CA MET A 17 48.32 -19.30 -17.04
C MET A 17 48.43 -19.97 -15.65
N GLU A 18 49.64 -20.30 -15.21
CA GLU A 18 49.90 -20.84 -13.87
C GLU A 18 49.72 -19.76 -12.79
N GLN A 19 50.17 -18.53 -13.05
CA GLN A 19 49.88 -17.37 -12.19
C GLN A 19 48.38 -17.09 -12.11
N ASP A 20 47.63 -17.16 -13.22
CA ASP A 20 46.18 -16.92 -13.26
C ASP A 20 45.39 -17.93 -12.40
N ILE A 21 45.82 -19.20 -12.33
CA ILE A 21 45.16 -20.23 -11.50
C ILE A 21 45.46 -20.04 -10.00
N PHE A 22 46.69 -19.69 -9.62
CA PHE A 22 47.01 -19.43 -8.21
C PHE A 22 46.46 -18.07 -7.74
N ASP A 23 46.43 -17.06 -8.62
CA ASP A 23 45.79 -15.77 -8.38
C ASP A 23 44.25 -15.91 -8.36
N ALA A 24 43.69 -16.88 -9.09
CA ALA A 24 42.29 -17.29 -9.00
C ALA A 24 41.92 -17.81 -7.59
N VAL A 25 42.83 -18.51 -6.92
CA VAL A 25 42.62 -19.05 -5.56
C VAL A 25 42.95 -18.00 -4.49
N VAL A 26 44.03 -17.23 -4.67
CA VAL A 26 44.45 -16.20 -3.70
C VAL A 26 43.46 -15.04 -3.65
N MET A 27 43.00 -14.57 -4.80
CA MET A 27 42.01 -13.49 -4.90
C MET A 27 40.56 -14.01 -4.85
N ALA A 28 40.35 -15.29 -4.52
CA ALA A 28 39.02 -15.88 -4.41
C ALA A 28 38.17 -15.18 -3.34
N ASP A 29 38.75 -14.89 -2.17
CA ASP A 29 38.06 -14.23 -1.05
C ASP A 29 37.59 -12.82 -1.45
N GLU A 30 38.46 -12.02 -2.07
CA GLU A 30 38.13 -10.69 -2.59
C GLU A 30 37.03 -10.73 -3.67
N ARG A 31 37.06 -11.72 -4.58
CA ARG A 31 36.03 -11.90 -5.62
C ARG A 31 34.70 -12.33 -5.03
N PHE A 32 34.67 -13.34 -4.15
CA PHE A 32 33.44 -13.79 -3.50
C PHE A 32 32.84 -12.73 -2.58
N HIS A 33 33.65 -11.86 -1.97
CA HIS A 33 33.16 -10.70 -1.23
C HIS A 33 32.46 -9.68 -2.13
N GLY A 34 33.04 -9.37 -3.30
CA GLY A 34 32.44 -8.45 -4.27
C GLY A 34 31.20 -9.02 -4.95
N GLU A 35 31.27 -10.28 -5.39
CA GLU A 35 30.17 -11.01 -6.03
C GLU A 35 29.00 -11.22 -5.06
N GLY A 36 29.26 -11.62 -3.81
CA GLY A 36 28.22 -11.80 -2.80
C GLY A 36 27.54 -10.48 -2.40
N TYR A 37 28.29 -9.38 -2.34
CA TYR A 37 27.69 -8.04 -2.13
C TYR A 37 26.81 -7.64 -3.31
N GLN A 38 27.29 -7.83 -4.54
CA GLN A 38 26.56 -7.45 -5.74
C GLN A 38 25.28 -8.28 -5.89
N GLU A 39 25.36 -9.61 -5.70
CA GLU A 39 24.21 -10.51 -5.72
C GLU A 39 23.20 -10.14 -4.63
N GLY A 40 23.66 -9.95 -3.38
CA GLY A 40 22.78 -9.55 -2.29
C GLY A 40 22.14 -8.17 -2.50
N TYR A 41 22.85 -7.22 -3.12
CA TYR A 41 22.32 -5.91 -3.47
C TYR A 41 21.27 -5.99 -4.57
N GLU A 42 21.54 -6.73 -5.64
CA GLU A 42 20.60 -6.92 -6.75
C GLU A 42 19.34 -7.63 -6.30
N GLU A 43 19.49 -8.74 -5.56
CA GLU A 43 18.36 -9.49 -5.01
C GLU A 43 17.57 -8.62 -4.04
N GLY A 44 18.22 -7.98 -3.08
CA GLY A 44 17.57 -7.11 -2.09
C GLY A 44 16.86 -5.91 -2.72
N SER A 45 17.46 -5.29 -3.74
CA SER A 45 16.87 -4.16 -4.46
C SER A 45 15.64 -4.61 -5.27
N SER A 46 15.76 -5.73 -5.98
CA SER A 46 14.64 -6.29 -6.75
C SER A 46 13.47 -6.68 -5.86
N LEU A 47 13.74 -7.34 -4.73
CA LEU A 47 12.76 -7.76 -3.76
C LEU A 47 12.06 -6.55 -3.13
N GLY A 48 12.84 -5.54 -2.71
CA GLY A 48 12.30 -4.31 -2.12
C GLY A 48 11.36 -3.56 -3.07
N ILE A 49 11.67 -3.52 -4.36
CA ILE A 49 10.78 -2.91 -5.38
C ILE A 49 9.48 -3.70 -5.52
N VAL A 50 9.57 -5.02 -5.62
CA VAL A 50 8.39 -5.88 -5.80
C VAL A 50 7.48 -5.82 -4.57
N GLU A 51 8.05 -5.97 -3.38
CA GLU A 51 7.30 -5.91 -2.12
C GLU A 51 6.67 -4.53 -1.90
N GLY A 52 7.43 -3.45 -2.10
CA GLY A 52 6.92 -2.09 -1.96
C GLY A 52 5.76 -1.81 -2.91
N LYS A 53 5.87 -2.25 -4.16
CA LYS A 53 4.79 -2.12 -5.16
C LYS A 53 3.55 -2.93 -4.76
N GLN A 54 3.72 -4.20 -4.41
CA GLN A 54 2.59 -5.06 -4.02
C GLN A 54 1.88 -4.51 -2.78
N TYR A 55 2.66 -4.08 -1.78
CA TYR A 55 2.13 -3.48 -0.57
C TYR A 55 1.34 -2.20 -0.87
N GLY A 56 1.90 -1.29 -1.67
CA GLY A 56 1.22 -0.06 -2.07
C GLY A 56 -0.11 -0.31 -2.79
N VAL A 57 -0.14 -1.26 -3.74
CA VAL A 57 -1.37 -1.62 -4.48
C VAL A 57 -2.42 -2.20 -3.54
N LEU A 58 -2.05 -3.18 -2.73
CA LEU A 58 -2.99 -3.86 -1.83
C LEU A 58 -3.51 -2.92 -0.75
N HIS A 59 -2.62 -2.12 -0.15
CA HIS A 59 -2.96 -1.17 0.90
C HIS A 59 -3.83 -0.02 0.36
N GLY A 60 -3.45 0.55 -0.78
CA GLY A 60 -4.23 1.59 -1.45
C GLY A 60 -5.62 1.10 -1.85
N ALA A 61 -5.73 -0.10 -2.43
CA ALA A 61 -7.02 -0.70 -2.78
C ALA A 61 -7.93 -0.91 -1.56
N LYS A 62 -7.36 -1.36 -0.44
CA LYS A 62 -8.10 -1.55 0.82
C LYS A 62 -8.68 -0.23 1.34
N ILE A 63 -7.86 0.82 1.42
CA ILE A 63 -8.30 2.15 1.87
C ILE A 63 -9.34 2.73 0.90
N GLY A 64 -9.07 2.67 -0.40
CA GLY A 64 -9.99 3.18 -1.42
C GLY A 64 -11.35 2.49 -1.38
N SER A 65 -11.38 1.16 -1.20
CA SER A 65 -12.62 0.40 -1.05
C SER A 65 -13.40 0.79 0.21
N GLU A 66 -12.71 1.03 1.32
CA GLU A 66 -13.33 1.43 2.58
C GLU A 66 -13.99 2.81 2.46
N ILE A 67 -13.25 3.80 1.97
CA ILE A 67 -13.74 5.16 1.73
C ILE A 67 -14.91 5.16 0.72
N GLY A 68 -14.78 4.40 -0.37
CA GLY A 68 -15.84 4.24 -1.36
C GLY A 68 -17.13 3.65 -0.77
N CYS A 69 -17.01 2.65 0.09
CA CYS A 69 -18.14 2.04 0.79
C CYS A 69 -18.86 3.06 1.71
N TYR A 70 -18.10 3.82 2.51
CA TYR A 70 -18.66 4.85 3.38
C TYR A 70 -19.38 5.95 2.61
N ARG A 71 -18.80 6.38 1.49
CA ARG A 71 -19.42 7.37 0.60
C ARG A 71 -20.70 6.84 -0.02
N GLY A 72 -20.69 5.60 -0.51
CA GLY A 72 -21.88 4.94 -1.07
C GLY A 72 -23.01 4.83 -0.04
N PHE A 73 -22.69 4.38 1.18
CA PHE A 73 -23.64 4.33 2.29
C PHE A 73 -24.22 5.72 2.61
N ALA A 74 -23.36 6.73 2.75
CA ALA A 74 -23.80 8.08 3.10
C ALA A 74 -24.72 8.67 2.03
N LEU A 75 -24.40 8.48 0.74
CA LEU A 75 -25.24 8.94 -0.36
C LEU A 75 -26.58 8.19 -0.42
N ALA A 76 -26.59 6.87 -0.23
CA ALA A 76 -27.83 6.08 -0.21
C ALA A 76 -28.78 6.55 0.90
N TRP A 77 -28.25 6.74 2.12
CA TRP A 77 -29.04 7.25 3.23
C TRP A 77 -29.45 8.70 3.05
N LYS A 78 -28.61 9.55 2.45
CA LYS A 78 -28.99 10.92 2.11
C LYS A 78 -30.23 10.94 1.19
N CYS A 79 -30.27 10.08 0.17
CA CYS A 79 -31.44 9.96 -0.71
C CYS A 79 -32.67 9.44 0.03
N LEU A 80 -32.51 8.43 0.88
CA LEU A 80 -33.63 7.81 1.62
C LEU A 80 -34.22 8.74 2.70
N LEU A 81 -33.38 9.54 3.35
CA LEU A 81 -33.80 10.50 4.39
C LEU A 81 -34.38 11.78 3.79
N HIS A 82 -34.06 12.12 2.53
CA HIS A 82 -34.61 13.30 1.87
C HIS A 82 -36.14 13.22 1.65
N SER A 83 -36.72 12.01 1.69
CA SER A 83 -38.17 11.79 1.60
C SER A 83 -38.90 11.78 2.95
N GLY A 84 -38.18 11.82 4.09
CA GLY A 84 -38.76 11.74 5.43
C GLY A 84 -38.68 13.07 6.19
N ALA A 85 -39.82 13.57 6.68
CA ALA A 85 -39.94 14.88 7.34
C ALA A 85 -40.03 14.80 8.88
N GLY A 86 -39.48 13.76 9.52
CA GLY A 86 -39.47 13.60 10.97
C GLY A 86 -38.23 14.21 11.67
N GLU A 87 -38.37 14.69 12.91
CA GLU A 87 -37.23 15.15 13.72
C GLU A 87 -36.13 14.08 13.91
N LYS A 88 -36.54 12.80 13.94
CA LYS A 88 -35.63 11.64 13.99
C LYS A 88 -34.79 11.54 12.71
N GLU A 89 -35.36 11.86 11.56
CA GLU A 89 -34.66 11.85 10.26
C GLU A 89 -33.73 13.06 10.11
N SER A 90 -34.09 14.22 10.69
CA SER A 90 -33.20 15.39 10.73
C SER A 90 -31.87 15.11 11.45
N ARG A 91 -31.89 14.36 12.57
CA ARG A 91 -30.65 13.96 13.26
C ARG A 91 -29.81 13.01 12.42
N LYS A 92 -30.44 12.02 11.77
CA LYS A 92 -29.75 11.08 10.88
C LYS A 92 -29.12 11.83 9.69
N MET A 93 -29.85 12.78 9.11
CA MET A 93 -29.40 13.62 8.00
C MET A 93 -28.13 14.40 8.36
N LYS A 94 -28.10 15.05 9.53
CA LYS A 94 -26.90 15.79 9.99
C LYS A 94 -25.66 14.91 10.12
N VAL A 95 -25.81 13.68 10.62
CA VAL A 95 -24.67 12.76 10.76
C VAL A 95 -24.18 12.29 9.39
N VAL A 96 -25.10 11.99 8.47
CA VAL A 96 -24.78 11.60 7.10
C VAL A 96 -24.11 12.74 6.33
N GLU A 97 -24.61 13.97 6.45
CA GLU A 97 -23.99 15.16 5.82
C GLU A 97 -22.59 15.42 6.36
N ALA A 98 -22.39 15.35 7.68
CA ALA A 98 -21.06 15.50 8.28
C ALA A 98 -20.08 14.42 7.79
N LEU A 99 -20.54 13.18 7.59
CA LEU A 99 -19.72 12.11 7.01
C LEU A 99 -19.36 12.40 5.55
N ILE A 100 -20.29 12.91 4.74
CA ILE A 100 -20.05 13.28 3.33
C ILE A 100 -19.01 14.40 3.24
N THR A 101 -19.10 15.43 4.08
CA THR A 101 -18.11 16.53 4.10
C THR A 101 -16.72 16.00 4.39
N LEU A 102 -16.55 15.15 5.42
CA LEU A 102 -15.25 14.55 5.73
C LEU A 102 -14.69 13.67 4.59
N LEU A 103 -15.56 12.99 3.85
CA LEU A 103 -15.17 12.18 2.69
C LEU A 103 -14.83 13.01 1.45
N GLN A 104 -15.38 14.23 1.34
CA GLN A 104 -15.09 15.18 0.25
C GLN A 104 -13.81 15.96 0.49
N ASP A 105 -13.53 16.29 1.75
CA ASP A 105 -12.32 17.03 2.15
C ASP A 105 -11.07 16.13 2.19
N PHE A 106 -11.23 14.82 2.00
CA PHE A 106 -10.14 13.86 2.00
C PHE A 106 -9.24 14.05 0.76
N PRO A 107 -7.94 14.36 0.93
CA PRO A 107 -7.04 14.58 -0.20
C PRO A 107 -6.64 13.24 -0.82
N TYR A 108 -7.20 12.92 -1.99
CA TYR A 108 -6.86 11.71 -2.75
C TYR A 108 -5.57 11.84 -3.58
N ASP A 109 -5.06 13.06 -3.74
CA ASP A 109 -4.00 13.37 -4.71
C ASP A 109 -2.57 13.18 -4.16
N ASP A 110 -2.40 13.03 -2.84
CA ASP A 110 -1.08 12.93 -2.21
C ASP A 110 -0.79 11.51 -1.66
N PRO A 111 0.07 10.71 -2.31
CA PRO A 111 0.46 9.38 -1.83
C PRO A 111 1.33 9.41 -0.57
N THR A 112 1.85 10.57 -0.17
CA THR A 112 2.66 10.80 1.03
C THR A 112 1.90 11.49 2.16
N TYR A 113 0.57 11.56 2.08
CA TYR A 113 -0.24 12.30 3.03
C TYR A 113 -0.05 11.80 4.48
N GLU A 114 0.71 12.54 5.29
CA GLU A 114 1.08 12.11 6.65
C GLU A 114 -0.14 11.96 7.59
N LYS A 115 -1.21 12.72 7.34
CA LYS A 115 -2.44 12.70 8.14
C LYS A 115 -3.48 11.70 7.65
N LEU A 116 -3.13 10.86 6.66
CA LEU A 116 -4.03 9.87 6.07
C LEU A 116 -4.67 8.98 7.14
N HIS A 117 -3.86 8.51 8.09
CA HIS A 117 -4.33 7.64 9.14
C HIS A 117 -5.27 8.35 10.13
N GLU A 118 -4.95 9.60 10.50
CA GLU A 118 -5.79 10.40 11.39
C GLU A 118 -7.15 10.72 10.78
N ASP A 119 -7.17 11.08 9.50
CA ASP A 119 -8.40 11.36 8.77
C ASP A 119 -9.24 10.09 8.58
N LEU A 120 -8.60 8.96 8.26
CA LEU A 120 -9.28 7.66 8.19
C LEU A 120 -9.93 7.28 9.52
N GLU A 121 -9.23 7.43 10.64
CA GLU A 121 -9.82 7.15 11.95
C GLU A 121 -10.98 8.11 12.29
N ARG A 122 -10.88 9.38 11.89
CA ARG A 122 -11.97 10.35 12.02
C ARG A 122 -13.20 9.94 11.22
N ILE A 123 -13.01 9.52 9.96
CA ILE A 123 -14.06 9.03 9.07
C ILE A 123 -14.69 7.75 9.64
N ARG A 124 -13.89 6.76 10.05
CA ARG A 124 -14.34 5.52 10.70
C ARG A 124 -15.15 5.80 11.96
N GLY A 125 -14.72 6.75 12.77
CA GLY A 125 -15.44 7.18 13.99
C GLY A 125 -16.82 7.77 13.65
N LYS A 126 -16.88 8.65 12.65
CA LYS A 126 -18.15 9.25 12.20
C LYS A 126 -19.08 8.26 11.54
N PHE A 127 -18.54 7.32 10.76
CA PHE A 127 -19.33 6.23 10.19
C PHE A 127 -19.94 5.34 11.27
N ARG A 128 -19.17 4.95 12.29
CA ARG A 128 -19.67 4.20 13.45
C ARG A 128 -20.78 4.96 14.19
N GLN A 129 -20.59 6.26 14.41
CA GLN A 129 -21.62 7.12 15.00
C GLN A 129 -22.91 7.15 14.14
N GLY A 130 -22.76 7.25 12.81
CA GLY A 130 -23.87 7.18 11.85
C GLY A 130 -24.62 5.86 11.91
N LEU A 131 -23.91 4.74 11.85
CA LEU A 131 -24.50 3.41 11.99
C LEU A 131 -25.29 3.28 13.29
N GLN A 132 -24.71 3.68 14.43
CA GLN A 132 -25.39 3.59 15.71
C GLN A 132 -26.68 4.43 15.73
N THR A 133 -26.63 5.66 15.22
CA THR A 133 -27.80 6.56 15.19
C THR A 133 -28.90 6.04 14.25
N ILE A 134 -28.51 5.49 13.10
CA ILE A 134 -29.44 4.98 12.08
C ILE A 134 -30.06 3.66 12.55
N LEU A 135 -29.25 2.69 12.99
CA LEU A 135 -29.69 1.35 13.38
C LEU A 135 -30.54 1.36 14.66
N VAL A 136 -30.13 2.10 15.70
CA VAL A 136 -30.88 2.16 16.97
C VAL A 136 -32.28 2.75 16.79
N MET A 137 -32.44 3.71 15.86
CA MET A 137 -33.75 4.29 15.57
C MET A 137 -34.65 3.40 14.70
N SER A 138 -34.08 2.52 13.86
CA SER A 138 -34.85 1.53 13.12
C SER A 138 -35.42 0.43 14.04
N SER A 139 -34.75 0.12 15.16
CA SER A 139 -35.29 -0.76 16.21
C SER A 139 -36.36 -0.09 17.09
N CYS A 140 -36.64 1.20 16.89
CA CYS A 140 -37.63 1.98 17.63
C CYS A 140 -38.84 2.33 16.73
N HIS A 141 -39.25 1.38 15.89
CA HIS A 141 -40.58 1.28 15.32
C HIS A 141 -41.36 0.18 16.05
N PRO A 142 -41.95 0.46 17.22
CA PRO A 142 -43.22 -0.15 17.56
C PRO A 142 -44.30 0.69 16.88
N GLU A 143 -44.91 0.13 15.84
CA GLU A 143 -46.24 0.57 15.45
C GLU A 143 -47.18 0.34 16.64
N ASP A 144 -47.94 1.37 17.00
CA ASP A 144 -49.20 1.31 17.76
C ASP A 144 -49.30 0.24 18.87
N ILE A 145 -48.70 0.50 20.04
CA ILE A 145 -49.29 -0.01 21.29
C ILE A 145 -50.31 1.00 21.78
N THR A 146 -51.45 0.96 21.07
CA THR A 146 -52.82 1.17 21.54
C THR A 146 -53.10 2.45 22.35
N GLY A 147 -53.67 3.43 21.65
CA GLY A 147 -54.73 4.22 22.24
C GLY A 147 -55.95 3.33 22.48
N VAL A 148 -56.17 2.94 23.73
CA VAL A 148 -57.45 2.86 24.47
C VAL A 148 -57.09 3.02 25.94
#